data_AF-A0A966K7M2-F1
#
_entry.id   AF-A0A966K7M2-F1
#
_cell.length_a   1.000
_cell.length_b   1.000
_cell.length_c   1.000
_cell.angle_alpha   90.00
_cell.angle_beta   90.00
_cell.angle_gamma   90.00
#
_symmetry.space_group_name_H-M   'P 1'
#
loop_
_entity.id
_entity.type
_entity.pdbx_description
1 polymer ?
#
loop_
_entity_poly.entity_id
_entity_poly.type
_entity_poly.pdbx_seq_one_letter_code
_entity_poly.pdbx_strand_id
1 'polypeptide(L)'
;MLEHLLDFQPEVTSSTEAPPPVEKTTPMQALDGKINTSDWLKSMGAPDKEVVVSELEKTQARETFTALTTNAPTADAHAMVSKLETPQAVRHLTSMLTAYDWEFIQQAKELRGYAVAKILEECEHPTASIRLKALALLGKVTEVGLFTEKIEVKKTDMTEDEVDRKLKEKLAKFMDVTDVQPIEDIDVIDVVATPAPPEDEPEKPSE
;
A
#
# COMPACT_ATOMS: atom_id res chain seq x y z
N MET A 1 -48.39 29.72 -2.35
CA MET A 1 -46.95 29.93 -2.00
C MET A 1 -46.16 28.62 -1.80
N LEU A 2 -46.72 27.44 -2.06
CA LEU A 2 -46.02 26.14 -1.96
C LEU A 2 -45.93 25.38 -3.29
N GLU A 3 -46.42 25.95 -4.39
CA GLU A 3 -46.46 25.30 -5.71
C GLU A 3 -45.05 25.01 -6.26
N HIS A 4 -44.05 25.83 -5.91
CA HIS A 4 -42.64 25.61 -6.29
C HIS A 4 -41.96 24.44 -5.54
N LEU A 5 -42.59 23.86 -4.50
CA LEU A 5 -42.07 22.66 -3.83
C LEU A 5 -42.57 21.36 -4.49
N LEU A 6 -43.56 21.44 -5.37
CA LEU A 6 -44.07 20.27 -6.12
C LEU A 6 -43.19 19.95 -7.33
N ASP A 7 -42.47 20.94 -7.85
CA ASP A 7 -41.54 20.80 -8.99
C ASP A 7 -40.08 20.67 -8.50
N PHE A 8 -39.84 19.78 -7.53
CA PHE A 8 -38.47 19.44 -7.13
C PHE A 8 -37.78 18.64 -8.25
N GLN A 9 -37.09 19.36 -9.14
CA GLN A 9 -36.12 18.78 -10.06
C GLN A 9 -34.73 18.91 -9.41
N PRO A 10 -34.22 17.86 -8.75
CA PRO A 10 -32.87 17.92 -8.20
C PRO A 10 -31.89 18.15 -9.35
N GLU A 11 -30.90 19.01 -9.13
CA GLU A 11 -29.79 19.15 -10.07
C GLU A 11 -29.12 17.78 -10.23
N VAL A 12 -29.28 17.17 -11.41
CA VAL A 12 -28.60 15.93 -11.77
C VAL A 12 -27.11 16.25 -11.82
N THR A 13 -26.33 15.57 -10.99
CA THR A 13 -24.88 15.70 -10.96
C THR A 13 -24.32 15.44 -12.36
N SER A 14 -23.24 16.12 -12.73
CA SER A 14 -22.66 16.09 -14.08
C SER A 14 -22.06 14.74 -14.49
N SER A 15 -22.10 13.72 -13.64
CA SER A 15 -21.57 12.39 -13.91
C SER A 15 -22.67 11.46 -14.42
N THR A 16 -22.62 11.14 -15.71
CA THR A 16 -23.55 10.22 -16.38
C THR A 16 -23.19 8.73 -16.18
N GLU A 17 -22.02 8.44 -15.60
CA GLU A 17 -21.53 7.08 -15.41
C GLU A 17 -21.96 6.52 -14.05
N ALA A 18 -22.53 5.32 -14.05
CA ALA A 18 -22.93 4.64 -12.82
C ALA A 18 -21.68 4.22 -12.03
N PRO A 19 -21.65 4.42 -10.69
CA PRO A 19 -20.54 3.95 -9.89
C PRO A 19 -20.39 2.43 -10.00
N PRO A 20 -19.15 1.90 -9.99
CA PRO A 20 -18.91 0.46 -10.07
C PRO A 20 -19.55 -0.27 -8.87
N PRO A 21 -20.06 -1.50 -9.06
CA PRO A 21 -20.56 -2.33 -7.97
C PRO A 21 -19.48 -2.54 -6.89
N VAL A 22 -19.90 -2.57 -5.62
CA VAL A 22 -19.00 -2.66 -4.46
C VAL A 22 -18.15 -3.94 -4.51
N GLU A 23 -18.62 -5.00 -5.16
CA GLU A 23 -17.90 -6.26 -5.31
C GLU A 23 -16.76 -6.20 -6.33
N LYS A 24 -16.74 -5.19 -7.21
CA LYS A 24 -15.74 -5.01 -8.27
C LYS A 24 -14.71 -3.92 -7.94
N THR A 25 -14.83 -3.25 -6.80
CA THR A 25 -13.91 -2.20 -6.37
C THR A 25 -12.74 -2.74 -5.57
N THR A 26 -11.60 -2.07 -5.65
CA THR A 26 -10.48 -2.37 -4.76
C THR A 26 -10.81 -1.90 -3.32
N PRO A 27 -10.18 -2.47 -2.28
CA PRO A 27 -10.38 -2.02 -0.90
C PRO A 27 -10.16 -0.51 -0.72
N MET A 28 -9.18 0.06 -1.43
CA MET A 28 -8.90 1.50 -1.42
C MET A 28 -10.02 2.30 -2.08
N GLN A 29 -10.49 1.89 -3.27
CA GLN A 29 -11.60 2.58 -3.95
C GLN A 29 -12.89 2.54 -3.12
N ALA A 30 -13.15 1.42 -2.42
CA ALA A 30 -14.28 1.30 -1.51
C ALA A 30 -14.16 2.24 -0.30
N LEU A 31 -12.95 2.36 0.27
CA LEU A 31 -12.68 3.28 1.37
C LEU A 31 -12.81 4.75 0.93
N ASP A 32 -12.24 5.11 -0.21
CA ASP A 32 -12.34 6.47 -0.78
C ASP A 32 -13.80 6.87 -1.03
N GLY A 33 -14.62 5.94 -1.54
CA GLY A 33 -16.06 6.16 -1.70
C GLY A 33 -16.75 6.47 -0.37
N LYS A 34 -16.41 5.75 0.71
CA LYS A 34 -16.94 5.98 2.05
C LYS A 34 -16.44 7.31 2.65
N ILE A 35 -15.17 7.68 2.43
CA ILE A 35 -14.60 8.96 2.86
C ILE A 35 -15.32 10.12 2.15
N ASN A 36 -15.42 10.08 0.83
CA ASN A 36 -16.11 11.10 0.03
C ASN A 36 -17.57 11.27 0.45
N THR A 37 -18.24 10.15 0.77
CA THR A 37 -19.62 10.19 1.29
C THR A 37 -19.67 10.87 2.66
N SER A 38 -18.73 10.57 3.56
CA SER A 38 -18.64 11.19 4.89
C SER A 38 -18.37 12.70 4.83
N ASP A 39 -17.54 13.13 3.88
CA ASP A 39 -17.21 14.54 3.64
C ASP A 39 -18.37 15.28 2.97
N TRP A 40 -19.05 14.65 2.02
CA TRP A 40 -20.27 15.19 1.42
C TRP A 40 -21.34 15.40 2.49
N LEU A 41 -21.59 14.42 3.37
CA LEU A 41 -22.52 14.55 4.49
C LEU A 41 -22.12 15.71 5.43
N LYS A 42 -20.82 15.91 5.64
CA LYS A 42 -20.31 17.05 6.41
C LYS A 42 -20.68 18.38 5.76
N SER A 43 -20.47 18.50 4.45
CA SER A 43 -20.80 19.71 3.69
C SER A 43 -22.30 20.03 3.72
N MET A 44 -23.14 19.01 3.83
CA MET A 44 -24.59 19.12 3.95
C MET A 44 -25.07 19.46 5.37
N GLY A 45 -24.16 19.67 6.33
CA GLY A 45 -24.49 20.07 7.69
C GLY A 45 -24.81 18.92 8.64
N ALA A 46 -24.40 17.68 8.32
CA ALA A 46 -24.46 16.59 9.28
C ALA A 46 -23.71 16.99 10.57
N PRO A 47 -24.28 16.74 11.77
CA PRO A 47 -23.70 17.21 13.01
C PRO A 47 -22.28 16.65 13.20
N ASP A 48 -21.33 17.56 13.30
CA ASP A 48 -19.92 17.28 13.61
C ASP A 48 -19.68 16.89 15.06
N LYS A 49 -20.72 17.03 15.91
CA LYS A 49 -20.59 16.72 17.33
C LYS A 49 -20.15 15.28 17.46
N GLU A 50 -19.17 15.07 18.34
CA GLU A 50 -18.71 13.80 18.88
C GLU A 50 -19.91 12.98 19.38
N VAL A 51 -20.66 12.40 18.44
CA VAL A 51 -21.53 11.27 18.73
C VAL A 51 -20.54 10.22 19.19
N VAL A 52 -20.67 9.79 20.44
CA VAL A 52 -19.83 8.75 21.03
C VAL A 52 -19.80 7.61 20.04
N VAL A 53 -18.67 7.47 19.33
CA VAL A 53 -18.44 6.33 18.47
C VAL A 53 -18.57 5.14 19.39
N SER A 54 -19.51 4.25 19.08
CA SER A 54 -19.71 3.07 19.89
C SER A 54 -18.40 2.29 19.96
N GLU A 55 -18.14 1.62 21.08
CA GLU A 55 -16.91 0.83 21.21
C GLU A 55 -16.79 -0.21 20.08
N LEU A 56 -17.92 -0.71 19.56
CA LEU A 56 -17.98 -1.60 18.40
C LEU A 56 -17.47 -0.93 17.11
N GLU A 57 -17.88 0.30 16.82
CA GLU A 57 -17.41 1.03 15.64
C GLU A 57 -15.92 1.38 15.76
N LYS A 58 -15.44 1.67 16.97
CA LYS A 58 -14.00 1.87 17.21
C LYS A 58 -13.20 0.60 16.99
N THR A 59 -13.70 -0.56 17.42
CA THR A 59 -13.02 -1.85 17.17
C THR A 59 -13.00 -2.18 15.69
N GLN A 60 -14.11 -1.97 14.98
CA GLN A 60 -14.16 -2.14 13.52
C GLN A 60 -13.19 -1.20 12.78
N ALA A 61 -13.09 0.06 13.20
CA ALA A 61 -12.12 1.02 12.65
C ALA A 61 -10.66 0.60 12.91
N ARG A 62 -10.38 -0.04 14.06
CA ARG A 62 -9.03 -0.58 14.36
C ARG A 62 -8.72 -1.81 13.53
N GLU A 63 -9.65 -2.74 13.41
CA GLU A 63 -9.48 -3.96 12.60
C GLU A 63 -9.27 -3.63 11.11
N THR A 64 -10.06 -2.68 10.59
CA THR A 64 -9.87 -2.15 9.22
C THR A 64 -8.51 -1.49 9.05
N PHE A 65 -8.09 -0.65 10.00
CA PHE A 65 -6.76 -0.03 9.98
C PHE A 65 -5.64 -1.08 9.92
N THR A 66 -5.70 -2.11 10.77
CA THR A 66 -4.70 -3.19 10.78
C THR A 66 -4.70 -3.95 9.46
N ALA A 67 -5.87 -4.32 8.93
CA ALA A 67 -5.96 -5.04 7.65
C ALA A 67 -5.36 -4.24 6.48
N LEU A 68 -5.57 -2.92 6.46
CA LEU A 68 -5.05 -2.04 5.41
C LEU A 68 -3.55 -1.77 5.52
N THR A 69 -3.02 -1.63 6.75
CA THR A 69 -1.61 -1.30 6.98
C THR A 69 -0.67 -2.51 6.96
N THR A 70 -1.16 -3.71 7.29
CA THR A 70 -0.33 -4.93 7.38
C THR A 70 -0.31 -5.79 6.11
N ASN A 71 -0.78 -5.23 4.97
CA ASN A 71 -0.85 -5.95 3.69
C ASN A 71 -1.64 -7.28 3.78
N ALA A 72 -2.80 -7.25 4.44
CA ALA A 72 -3.71 -8.39 4.49
C ALA A 72 -4.22 -8.77 3.09
N PRO A 73 -4.71 -10.01 2.88
CA PRO A 73 -5.34 -10.40 1.62
C PRO A 73 -6.43 -9.41 1.20
N THR A 74 -6.50 -9.11 -0.10
CA THR A 74 -7.41 -8.08 -0.64
C THR A 74 -8.88 -8.35 -0.33
N ALA A 75 -9.28 -9.62 -0.25
CA ALA A 75 -10.63 -10.03 0.15
C ALA A 75 -10.95 -9.67 1.61
N ASP A 76 -10.01 -9.90 2.52
CA ASP A 76 -10.17 -9.61 3.95
C ASP A 76 -10.23 -8.10 4.18
N ALA A 77 -9.33 -7.34 3.53
CA ALA A 77 -9.34 -5.88 3.59
C ALA A 77 -10.66 -5.30 3.07
N HIS A 78 -11.19 -5.81 1.96
CA HIS A 78 -12.47 -5.36 1.40
C HIS A 78 -13.65 -5.68 2.32
N ALA A 79 -13.67 -6.88 2.91
CA ALA A 79 -14.69 -7.27 3.88
C ALA A 79 -14.68 -6.38 5.13
N MET A 80 -13.49 -6.03 5.63
CA MET A 80 -13.35 -5.12 6.77
C MET A 80 -13.83 -3.71 6.41
N VAL A 81 -13.43 -3.16 5.27
CA VAL A 81 -13.87 -1.83 4.81
C VAL A 81 -15.40 -1.79 4.65
N SER A 82 -15.99 -2.87 4.15
CA SER A 82 -17.44 -2.99 3.98
C SER A 82 -18.18 -2.87 5.31
N LYS A 83 -17.68 -3.47 6.40
CA LYS A 83 -18.28 -3.40 7.75
C LYS A 83 -18.38 -1.98 8.33
N LEU A 84 -17.64 -1.02 7.77
CA LEU A 84 -17.61 0.36 8.24
C LEU A 84 -18.79 1.14 7.67
N GLU A 85 -19.94 1.08 8.34
CA GLU A 85 -21.19 1.66 7.82
C GLU A 85 -21.41 3.13 8.23
N THR A 86 -20.82 3.57 9.34
CA THR A 86 -21.12 4.89 9.90
C THR A 86 -20.08 5.95 9.51
N PRO A 87 -20.51 7.20 9.23
CA PRO A 87 -19.60 8.29 8.87
C PRO A 87 -18.55 8.57 9.95
N GLN A 88 -18.90 8.36 11.22
CA GLN A 88 -18.00 8.59 12.35
C GLN A 88 -16.91 7.51 12.43
N ALA A 89 -17.23 6.25 12.16
CA ALA A 89 -16.25 5.17 12.10
C ALA A 89 -15.24 5.38 10.97
N VAL A 90 -15.70 5.84 9.79
CA VAL A 90 -14.84 6.19 8.64
C VAL A 90 -13.90 7.36 8.98
N ARG A 91 -14.40 8.39 9.67
CA ARG A 91 -13.58 9.53 10.12
C ARG A 91 -12.52 9.09 11.14
N HIS A 92 -12.88 8.23 12.07
CA HIS A 92 -11.96 7.68 13.05
C HIS A 92 -10.87 6.79 12.42
N LEU A 93 -11.21 5.99 11.40
CA LEU A 93 -10.21 5.27 10.61
C LEU A 93 -9.27 6.24 9.88
N THR A 94 -9.82 7.31 9.28
CA THR A 94 -9.03 8.32 8.55
C THR A 94 -8.09 9.07 9.49
N SER A 95 -8.52 9.38 10.72
CA SER A 95 -7.65 10.01 11.71
C SER A 95 -6.53 9.09 12.17
N MET A 96 -6.78 7.79 12.32
CA MET A 96 -5.74 6.78 12.59
C MET A 96 -4.72 6.69 11.46
N LEU A 97 -5.17 6.66 10.21
CA LEU A 97 -4.28 6.62 9.04
C LEU A 97 -3.41 7.88 8.96
N THR A 98 -4.02 9.05 9.16
CA THR A 98 -3.29 10.33 9.17
C THR A 98 -2.26 10.40 10.31
N ALA A 99 -2.61 9.90 11.50
CA ALA A 99 -1.70 9.84 12.63
C ALA A 99 -0.51 8.89 12.37
N TYR A 100 -0.76 7.75 11.73
CA TYR A 100 0.28 6.81 11.32
C TYR A 100 1.25 7.40 10.30
N ASP A 101 0.74 8.11 9.29
CA ASP A 101 1.58 8.82 8.32
C ASP A 101 2.46 9.87 8.99
N TRP A 102 1.91 10.62 9.95
CA TRP A 102 2.69 11.60 10.71
C TRP A 102 3.78 10.93 11.54
N GLU A 103 3.48 9.83 12.23
CA GLU A 103 4.46 9.08 13.00
C GLU A 103 5.58 8.53 12.09
N PHE A 104 5.23 7.95 10.94
CA PHE A 104 6.22 7.46 9.98
C PHE A 104 7.15 8.58 9.49
N ILE A 105 6.61 9.77 9.18
CA ILE A 105 7.42 10.93 8.78
C ILE A 105 8.34 11.38 9.92
N GLN A 106 7.85 11.42 11.17
CA GLN A 106 8.69 11.79 12.32
C GLN A 106 9.81 10.77 12.55
N GLN A 107 9.50 9.47 12.55
CA GLN A 107 10.50 8.41 12.67
C GLN A 107 11.56 8.51 11.55
N ALA A 108 11.14 8.76 10.31
CA ALA A 108 12.06 8.95 9.20
C ALA A 108 12.96 10.18 9.40
N LYS A 109 12.43 11.27 9.98
CA LYS A 109 13.21 12.46 10.34
C LYS A 109 14.20 12.18 11.46
N GLU A 110 13.79 11.45 12.49
CA GLU A 110 14.64 11.06 13.62
C GLU A 110 15.78 10.14 13.18
N LEU A 111 15.49 9.09 12.39
CA LEU A 111 16.51 8.20 11.84
C LEU A 111 17.51 8.95 10.96
N ARG A 112 17.03 9.90 10.14
CA ARG A 112 17.89 10.75 9.32
C ARG A 112 18.80 11.64 10.19
N GLY A 113 18.24 12.33 11.18
CA GLY A 113 19.01 13.16 12.11
C GLY A 113 20.04 12.34 12.91
N TYR A 114 19.66 11.15 13.35
CA TYR A 114 20.56 10.21 14.01
C TYR A 114 21.72 9.79 13.10
N ALA A 115 21.43 9.45 11.84
CA ALA A 115 22.47 9.09 10.87
C ALA A 115 23.45 10.24 10.62
N VAL A 116 22.96 11.48 10.51
CA VAL A 116 23.80 12.68 10.35
C VAL A 116 24.67 12.90 11.58
N ALA A 117 24.11 12.79 12.79
CA ALA A 117 24.86 12.90 14.03
C ALA A 117 25.97 11.84 14.13
N LYS A 118 25.68 10.58 13.74
CA LYS A 118 26.68 9.52 13.70
C LYS A 118 27.78 9.75 12.67
N ILE A 119 27.44 10.23 11.48
CA ILE A 119 28.44 10.59 10.47
C ILE A 119 29.32 11.75 10.97
N LEU A 120 28.74 12.71 11.70
CA LEU A 120 29.48 13.82 12.28
C LEU A 120 30.48 13.33 13.33
N GLU A 121 30.09 12.42 14.24
CA GLU A 121 31.00 11.80 15.21
C GLU A 121 32.17 11.09 14.51
N GLU A 122 31.91 10.35 13.43
CA GLU A 122 32.95 9.64 12.65
C GLU A 122 33.92 10.59 11.91
N CYS A 123 33.58 11.88 11.75
CA CYS A 123 34.49 12.88 11.21
C CYS A 123 35.68 13.18 12.13
N GLU A 124 35.60 12.84 13.43
CA GLU A 124 36.68 13.02 14.40
C GLU A 124 37.51 11.75 14.62
N HIS A 125 37.20 10.65 13.91
CA HIS A 125 37.87 9.37 14.08
C HIS A 125 39.40 9.47 13.87
N PRO A 126 40.25 8.78 14.68
CA PRO A 126 41.71 8.90 14.60
C PRO A 126 42.29 8.52 13.22
N THR A 127 41.65 7.58 12.53
CA THR A 127 42.06 7.14 11.18
C THR A 127 41.59 8.11 10.09
N ALA A 128 42.52 8.67 9.32
CA ALA A 128 42.24 9.66 8.27
C ALA A 128 41.29 9.15 7.16
N SER A 129 41.39 7.86 6.80
CA SER A 129 40.51 7.26 5.78
C SER A 129 39.03 7.28 6.20
N ILE A 130 38.74 7.09 7.49
CA ILE A 130 37.35 7.08 8.00
C ILE A 130 36.81 8.50 8.02
N ARG A 131 37.61 9.48 8.46
CA ARG A 131 37.23 10.91 8.42
C ARG A 131 36.87 11.38 7.03
N LEU A 132 37.70 11.06 6.03
CA LEU A 132 37.45 11.47 4.64
C LEU A 132 36.16 10.84 4.09
N LYS A 133 35.89 9.57 4.43
CA LYS A 133 34.66 8.89 4.03
C LYS A 133 33.43 9.51 4.72
N ALA A 134 33.52 9.81 6.01
CA ALA A 134 32.45 10.47 6.76
C ALA A 134 32.14 11.87 6.19
N LEU A 135 33.17 12.68 5.92
CA LEU A 135 33.01 14.00 5.28
C LEU A 135 32.39 13.91 3.88
N ALA A 136 32.79 12.91 3.08
CA ALA A 136 32.20 12.66 1.77
C ALA A 136 30.72 12.26 1.87
N LEU A 137 30.38 11.37 2.81
CA LEU A 137 28.99 10.96 3.06
C LEU A 137 28.14 12.13 3.56
N LEU A 138 28.66 12.95 4.46
CA LEU A 138 27.97 14.14 4.98
C LEU A 138 27.60 15.11 3.87
N GLY A 139 28.51 15.33 2.90
CA GLY A 139 28.22 16.19 1.75
C GLY A 139 27.20 15.60 0.76
N LYS A 140 26.98 14.28 0.76
CA LYS A 140 25.95 13.60 -0.05
C LYS A 140 24.58 13.57 0.62
N VAL A 141 24.50 13.74 1.94
CA VAL A 141 23.21 13.84 2.64
C VAL A 141 22.48 15.10 2.16
N THR A 142 21.19 14.93 1.84
CA THR A 142 20.36 15.98 1.22
C THR A 142 20.19 17.23 2.07
N GLU A 143 20.38 17.14 3.40
CA GLU A 143 20.26 18.26 4.33
C GLU A 143 21.41 19.27 4.20
N VAL A 144 22.62 18.81 3.86
CA VAL A 144 23.79 19.66 3.69
C VAL A 144 24.04 19.95 2.21
N GLY A 145 23.86 18.94 1.34
CA GLY A 145 23.78 19.13 -0.11
C GLY A 145 25.02 19.72 -0.77
N LEU A 146 26.23 19.50 -0.24
CA LEU A 146 27.47 20.00 -0.85
C LEU A 146 27.78 19.29 -2.17
N PHE A 147 27.39 18.02 -2.31
CA PHE A 147 27.57 17.24 -3.52
C PHE A 147 26.21 16.99 -4.15
N THR A 148 25.91 17.70 -5.23
CA THR A 148 24.72 17.45 -6.03
C THR A 148 25.04 16.43 -7.12
N GLU A 149 24.56 15.20 -6.96
CA GLU A 149 24.59 14.21 -8.04
C GLU A 149 23.42 14.51 -8.98
N LYS A 150 23.70 15.05 -10.17
CA LYS A 150 22.67 15.29 -11.19
C LYS A 150 22.23 13.94 -11.78
N ILE A 151 21.11 13.41 -11.30
CA ILE A 151 20.45 12.25 -11.91
C ILE A 151 19.58 12.76 -13.07
N GLU A 152 20.06 12.67 -14.29
CA GLU A 152 19.27 12.99 -15.49
C GLU A 152 18.45 11.76 -15.89
N VAL A 153 17.18 11.73 -15.48
CA VAL A 153 16.23 10.70 -15.92
C VAL A 153 15.74 11.07 -17.32
N LYS A 154 16.37 10.51 -18.36
CA LYS A 154 15.88 10.60 -19.73
C LYS A 154 14.68 9.67 -19.89
N LYS A 155 13.46 10.23 -19.80
CA LYS A 155 12.26 9.53 -20.26
C LYS A 155 12.28 9.54 -21.79
N THR A 156 12.75 8.46 -22.39
CA THR A 156 12.61 8.25 -23.82
C THR A 156 11.21 7.74 -24.11
N ASP A 157 10.33 8.62 -24.55
CA ASP A 157 9.05 8.21 -25.13
C ASP A 157 9.38 7.59 -26.50
N MET A 158 9.52 6.27 -26.50
CA MET A 158 9.72 5.47 -27.70
C MET A 158 8.36 5.13 -28.30
N THR A 159 8.22 5.23 -29.61
CA THR A 159 7.05 4.69 -30.31
C THR A 159 7.04 3.15 -30.22
N GLU A 160 5.85 2.54 -30.25
CA GLU A 160 5.68 1.08 -30.09
C GLU A 160 6.58 0.29 -31.07
N ASP A 161 6.68 0.75 -32.32
CA ASP A 161 7.53 0.13 -33.35
C ASP A 161 9.02 0.09 -32.99
N GLU A 162 9.53 1.14 -32.34
CA GLU A 162 10.93 1.21 -31.92
C GLU A 162 11.21 0.34 -30.70
N VAL A 163 10.24 0.20 -29.79
CA VAL A 163 10.31 -0.70 -28.64
C VAL A 163 10.40 -2.14 -29.10
N ASP A 164 9.54 -2.54 -30.05
CA ASP A 164 9.51 -3.89 -30.62
C ASP A 164 10.81 -4.26 -31.33
N ARG A 165 11.38 -3.34 -32.11
CA ARG A 165 12.68 -3.55 -32.76
C ARG A 165 13.79 -3.76 -31.74
N LYS A 166 13.87 -2.91 -30.70
CA LYS A 166 14.87 -3.06 -29.63
C LYS A 166 14.65 -4.33 -28.80
N LEU A 167 13.40 -4.73 -28.57
CA LEU A 167 13.09 -5.95 -27.84
C LEU A 167 13.54 -7.19 -28.64
N LYS A 168 13.27 -7.24 -29.94
CA LYS A 168 13.74 -8.31 -30.84
C LYS A 168 15.26 -8.37 -30.90
N GLU A 169 15.94 -7.23 -31.00
CA GLU A 169 17.41 -7.16 -30.97
C GLU A 169 17.99 -7.64 -29.63
N LYS A 170 17.38 -7.27 -28.50
CA LYS A 170 17.80 -7.76 -27.18
C LYS A 170 17.52 -9.25 -27.01
N LEU A 171 16.36 -9.73 -27.43
CA LEU A 171 15.99 -11.14 -27.32
C LEU A 171 16.91 -12.02 -28.18
N ALA A 172 17.24 -11.58 -29.40
CA ALA A 172 18.21 -12.27 -30.26
C ALA A 172 19.59 -12.40 -29.59
N LYS A 173 20.07 -11.34 -28.92
CA LYS A 173 21.32 -11.37 -28.15
C LYS A 173 21.29 -12.31 -26.95
N PHE A 174 20.13 -12.54 -26.34
CA PHE A 174 19.98 -13.50 -25.25
C PHE A 174 19.85 -14.94 -25.74
N MET A 175 19.24 -15.15 -26.91
CA MET A 175 19.11 -16.48 -27.51
C MET A 175 20.45 -17.02 -28.04
N ASP A 176 21.34 -16.14 -28.52
CA ASP A 176 22.67 -16.49 -29.05
C ASP A 176 23.70 -16.86 -27.96
N VAL A 177 23.34 -16.77 -26.67
CA VAL A 177 24.23 -17.05 -25.53
C VAL A 177 23.89 -18.38 -24.83
N THR A 178 23.00 -19.19 -25.41
CA THR A 178 22.61 -20.49 -24.84
C THR A 178 23.58 -21.62 -25.20
N ASP A 179 24.89 -21.41 -25.03
CA ASP A 179 25.85 -22.51 -24.92
C ASP A 179 26.10 -22.79 -23.44
N VAL A 180 25.14 -23.50 -22.82
CA VAL A 180 25.32 -24.09 -21.49
C VAL A 180 25.73 -25.54 -21.69
N GLN A 181 26.98 -25.84 -21.34
CA GLN A 181 27.54 -27.18 -21.23
C GLN A 181 26.64 -28.06 -20.34
N PRO A 182 26.35 -29.32 -20.73
CA PRO A 182 25.54 -30.22 -19.90
C PRO A 182 26.31 -30.54 -18.61
N ILE A 183 25.68 -30.22 -17.48
CA ILE A 183 26.15 -30.65 -16.16
C ILE A 183 25.58 -32.06 -15.95
N GLU A 184 26.46 -33.05 -15.88
CA GLU A 184 26.11 -34.43 -15.49
C GLU A 184 25.78 -34.49 -14.00
N ASP A 185 24.67 -35.19 -13.72
CA ASP A 185 24.25 -35.87 -12.48
C ASP A 185 24.08 -35.07 -11.17
N ILE A 186 22.80 -34.94 -10.77
CA ILE A 186 22.39 -34.75 -9.37
C ILE A 186 21.43 -35.88 -9.00
N ASP A 187 21.85 -36.72 -8.07
CA ASP A 187 21.08 -37.83 -7.49
C ASP A 187 19.78 -37.32 -6.84
N VAL A 188 18.66 -37.92 -7.26
CA VAL A 188 17.34 -37.68 -6.68
C VAL A 188 17.24 -38.42 -5.34
N ILE A 189 17.10 -37.66 -4.26
CA ILE A 189 16.75 -38.20 -2.94
C ILE A 189 15.22 -38.33 -2.86
N ASP A 190 14.74 -39.57 -2.83
CA ASP A 190 13.34 -39.93 -2.61
C ASP A 190 12.86 -39.43 -1.23
N VAL A 191 11.87 -38.55 -1.22
CA VAL A 191 11.15 -38.15 -0.01
C VAL A 191 10.01 -39.14 0.21
N VAL A 192 10.17 -39.97 1.23
CA VAL A 192 9.22 -40.96 1.75
C VAL A 192 7.85 -40.33 2.01
N ALA A 193 6.80 -40.98 1.50
CA ALA A 193 5.40 -40.66 1.70
C ALA A 193 4.98 -40.84 3.18
N THR A 194 4.37 -39.81 3.76
CA THR A 194 3.66 -39.88 5.05
C THR A 194 2.23 -40.41 4.83
N PRO A 195 1.77 -41.40 5.62
CA PRO A 195 0.48 -42.05 5.42
C PRO A 195 -0.72 -41.18 5.85
N ALA A 196 -1.83 -41.35 5.13
CA ALA A 196 -3.10 -40.66 5.31
C ALA A 196 -3.81 -41.03 6.64
N PRO A 197 -4.57 -40.10 7.27
CA PRO A 197 -5.39 -40.39 8.46
C PRO A 197 -6.65 -41.23 8.11
N PRO A 198 -7.14 -42.10 9.01
CA PRO A 198 -8.26 -42.99 8.74
C PRO A 198 -9.62 -42.27 8.71
N GLU A 199 -10.46 -42.68 7.76
CA GLU A 199 -11.88 -42.30 7.63
C GLU A 199 -12.74 -43.04 8.66
N ASP A 200 -13.60 -42.31 9.37
CA ASP A 200 -14.52 -42.81 10.39
C ASP A 200 -15.88 -43.14 9.72
N GLU A 201 -16.24 -44.43 9.64
CA GLU A 201 -17.57 -44.87 9.18
C GLU A 201 -18.60 -44.84 10.33
N PRO A 202 -19.87 -44.50 10.07
CA PRO A 202 -20.89 -44.31 11.10
C PRO A 202 -21.43 -45.65 11.66
N GLU A 203 -21.48 -45.75 12.99
CA GLU A 203 -22.15 -46.85 13.71
C GLU A 203 -23.63 -46.99 13.33
N LYS A 204 -24.02 -48.20 12.88
CA LYS A 204 -25.42 -48.65 12.85
C LYS A 204 -25.84 -49.16 14.24
N PRO A 205 -27.11 -48.95 14.64
CA PRO A 205 -27.62 -49.47 15.90
C PRO A 205 -28.01 -50.95 15.73
N SER A 206 -27.69 -51.80 16.72
CA SER A 206 -28.28 -53.13 16.82
C SER A 206 -28.62 -53.50 18.27
N GLU A 207 -29.92 -53.75 18.44
CA GLU A 207 -30.63 -54.57 19.45
C GLU A 207 -30.75 -54.09 20.90
#